data_AF-A0A5N5IQH9-F1
#
_entry.id   AF-A0A5N5IQH9-F1
#
_cell.length_a   1.000
_cell.length_b   1.000
_cell.length_c   1.000
_cell.angle_alpha   90.00
_cell.angle_beta   90.00
_cell.angle_gamma   90.00
#
_symmetry.space_group_name_H-M   'P 1'
#
loop_
_entity.id
_entity.type
_entity.pdbx_description
1 polymer ?
#
loop_
_entity_poly.entity_id
_entity_poly.type
_entity_poly.pdbx_seq_one_letter_code
_entity_poly.pdbx_strand_id
1 'polypeptide(L)'
;MVDDYSFTVDLNKPIVFQVDHLGEAYYEWVHQPIVDKESPRFFANDFFELLTRTAWGNTIHYAIHGYHHKYPMDAMRLVMPPPAAAALSGYVPSPTPL
;
A
#
# COMPACT_ATOMS: atom_id res chain seq x y z
N MET A 1 -12.53 -31.37 -16.10
CA MET A 1 -13.36 -30.30 -15.53
C MET A 1 -12.42 -29.56 -14.59
N VAL A 2 -11.97 -28.37 -14.98
CA VAL A 2 -11.19 -27.51 -14.08
C VAL A 2 -12.25 -26.77 -13.27
N ASP A 3 -12.33 -27.06 -11.99
CA ASP A 3 -13.32 -26.45 -11.11
C ASP A 3 -12.97 -24.97 -10.94
N ASP A 4 -13.78 -24.12 -11.57
CA ASP A 4 -13.76 -22.66 -11.55
C ASP A 4 -14.13 -22.13 -10.15
N TYR A 5 -13.22 -22.30 -9.19
CA TYR A 5 -13.25 -21.56 -7.94
C TYR A 5 -12.52 -20.23 -8.13
N SER A 6 -13.02 -19.38 -9.02
CA SER A 6 -12.58 -17.98 -9.09
C SER A 6 -13.07 -17.26 -7.83
N PHE A 7 -12.23 -17.24 -6.78
CA PHE A 7 -12.47 -16.41 -5.60
C PHE A 7 -12.73 -14.97 -6.06
N THR A 8 -13.92 -14.45 -5.77
CA THR A 8 -14.33 -13.11 -6.15
C THR A 8 -14.19 -12.19 -4.95
N VAL A 9 -13.49 -11.06 -5.11
CA VAL A 9 -13.30 -10.08 -4.03
C VAL A 9 -14.62 -9.42 -3.65
N ASP A 10 -14.98 -9.47 -2.37
CA ASP A 10 -16.14 -8.78 -1.80
C ASP A 10 -15.74 -7.36 -1.39
N LEU A 11 -16.17 -6.38 -2.19
CA LEU A 11 -15.86 -4.96 -1.98
C LEU A 11 -16.55 -4.35 -0.74
N ASN A 12 -17.52 -5.05 -0.14
CA ASN A 12 -18.13 -4.62 1.13
C ASN A 12 -17.29 -4.99 2.35
N LYS A 13 -16.22 -5.78 2.15
CA LYS A 13 -15.32 -6.23 3.20
C LYS A 13 -13.92 -5.64 2.99
N PRO A 14 -13.10 -5.55 4.05
CA PRO A 14 -11.70 -5.13 3.95
C PRO A 14 -10.92 -5.98 2.96
N ILE A 15 -10.27 -5.35 1.98
CA ILE A 15 -9.67 -6.08 0.85
C ILE A 15 -8.29 -6.68 1.15
N VAL A 16 -7.55 -6.15 2.14
CA VAL A 16 -6.14 -6.52 2.38
C VAL A 16 -5.89 -8.01 2.62
N PHE A 17 -6.85 -8.73 3.21
CA PHE A 17 -6.75 -10.17 3.42
C PHE A 17 -7.48 -10.99 2.36
N GLN A 18 -8.32 -10.35 1.54
CA GLN A 18 -9.02 -11.02 0.44
C GLN A 18 -8.10 -11.21 -0.77
N VAL A 19 -7.18 -10.27 -1.02
CA VAL A 19 -6.27 -10.34 -2.18
C VAL A 19 -5.35 -11.57 -2.16
N ASP A 20 -4.99 -12.07 -0.97
CA ASP A 20 -4.17 -13.29 -0.83
C ASP A 20 -4.91 -14.54 -1.33
N HIS A 21 -6.24 -14.57 -1.19
CA HIS A 21 -7.08 -15.69 -1.59
C HIS A 21 -7.35 -15.74 -3.11
N LEU A 22 -6.89 -14.75 -3.88
CA LEU A 22 -7.06 -14.72 -5.34
C LEU A 22 -6.16 -15.72 -6.08
N GLY A 23 -5.04 -16.13 -5.49
CA GLY A 23 -4.09 -17.06 -6.11
C GLY A 23 -3.67 -16.63 -7.52
N GLU A 24 -3.76 -17.54 -8.48
CA GLU A 24 -3.41 -17.30 -9.90
C GLU A 24 -4.23 -16.18 -10.54
N ALA A 25 -5.47 -15.94 -10.08
CA ALA A 25 -6.34 -14.89 -10.60
C ALA A 25 -5.91 -13.48 -10.18
N TYR A 26 -4.98 -13.36 -9.23
CA TYR A 26 -4.49 -12.06 -8.74
C TYR A 26 -3.94 -11.19 -9.87
N TYR A 27 -3.12 -11.77 -10.76
CA TYR A 27 -2.48 -11.03 -11.84
C TYR A 27 -3.50 -10.48 -12.84
N GLU A 28 -4.59 -11.17 -13.10
CA GLU A 28 -5.64 -10.66 -13.98
C GLU A 28 -6.51 -9.63 -13.26
N TRP A 29 -6.91 -9.93 -12.01
CA TRP A 29 -7.75 -9.07 -11.19
C TRP A 29 -7.12 -7.70 -10.89
N VAL A 30 -5.82 -7.65 -10.56
CA VAL A 30 -5.12 -6.40 -10.17
C VAL A 30 -5.05 -5.37 -11.31
N HIS A 31 -5.20 -5.81 -12.56
CA HIS A 31 -5.21 -4.92 -13.73
C HIS A 31 -6.62 -4.48 -14.14
N GLN A 32 -7.68 -5.01 -13.52
CA GLN A 32 -9.05 -4.59 -13.78
C GLN A 32 -9.39 -3.37 -12.91
N PRO A 33 -9.68 -2.20 -13.51
CA PRO A 33 -10.07 -1.02 -12.74
C PRO A 33 -11.45 -1.22 -12.12
N ILE A 34 -11.55 -1.03 -10.80
CA ILE A 34 -12.84 -1.01 -10.11
C ILE A 34 -13.48 0.36 -10.34
N VAL A 35 -14.62 0.39 -11.03
CA VAL A 35 -15.37 1.61 -11.31
C VAL A 35 -16.49 1.75 -10.29
N ASP A 36 -16.16 2.28 -9.12
CA ASP A 36 -17.13 2.64 -8.08
C ASP A 36 -16.94 4.12 -7.65
N LYS A 37 -17.98 4.73 -7.10
CA LYS A 37 -17.97 6.13 -6.63
C LYS A 37 -17.10 6.33 -5.39
N GLU A 38 -16.96 5.29 -4.57
CA GLU A 38 -16.15 5.31 -3.36
C GLU A 38 -15.15 4.16 -3.37
N SER A 39 -13.98 4.41 -2.79
CA SER A 39 -12.95 3.37 -2.65
C SER A 39 -13.38 2.37 -1.58
N PRO A 40 -13.31 1.05 -1.86
CA PRO A 40 -13.62 0.01 -0.89
C PRO A 40 -12.67 0.05 0.30
N ARG A 41 -13.13 -0.47 1.44
CA ARG A 41 -12.38 -0.46 2.69
C ARG A 41 -11.08 -1.28 2.54
N PHE A 42 -9.94 -0.74 2.96
CA PHE A 42 -8.67 -1.45 2.82
C PHE A 42 -8.36 -2.35 4.03
N PHE A 43 -8.44 -1.79 5.24
CA PHE A 43 -8.19 -2.46 6.52
C PHE A 43 -9.46 -2.66 7.32
N ALA A 44 -9.57 -3.80 8.01
CA ALA A 44 -10.67 -4.08 8.95
C ALA A 44 -10.64 -3.15 10.17
N ASN A 45 -9.45 -2.74 10.58
CA ASN A 45 -9.23 -1.93 11.76
C ASN A 45 -9.41 -0.43 11.43
N ASP A 46 -10.17 0.29 12.25
CA ASP A 46 -10.47 1.71 12.03
C ASP A 46 -9.24 2.61 12.12
N PHE A 47 -8.27 2.30 12.97
CA PHE A 47 -7.04 3.07 13.08
C PHE A 47 -6.20 2.98 11.81
N PHE A 48 -6.00 1.77 11.27
CA PHE A 48 -5.28 1.58 10.01
C PHE A 48 -6.06 2.12 8.80
N GLU A 49 -7.38 2.00 8.81
CA GLU A 49 -8.24 2.60 7.77
C GLU A 49 -8.23 4.13 7.82
N LEU A 50 -8.09 4.72 9.00
CA LEU A 50 -7.92 6.16 9.17
C LEU A 50 -6.63 6.66 8.52
N LEU A 51 -5.55 5.87 8.56
CA LEU A 51 -4.28 6.21 7.90
C LEU A 51 -4.40 6.21 6.37
N THR A 52 -5.36 5.49 5.80
CA THR A 52 -5.57 5.41 4.34
C THR A 52 -6.67 6.34 3.82
N ARG A 53 -7.58 6.81 4.68
CA ARG A 53 -8.76 7.62 4.27
C ARG A 53 -8.79 9.06 4.75
N THR A 54 -7.86 9.50 5.59
CA THR A 54 -7.84 10.89 6.08
C THR A 54 -6.97 11.83 5.25
N ALA A 55 -7.38 13.10 5.16
CA ALA A 55 -6.62 14.15 4.49
C ALA A 55 -5.20 14.30 5.04
N TRP A 56 -5.02 14.07 6.34
CA TRP A 56 -3.70 14.10 6.98
C TRP A 56 -2.82 12.90 6.60
N GLY A 57 -3.37 11.68 6.59
CA GLY A 57 -2.67 10.49 6.09
C GLY A 57 -2.22 10.64 4.64
N ASN A 58 -3.09 11.18 3.79
CA ASN A 58 -2.76 11.51 2.40
C ASN A 58 -1.64 12.55 2.30
N THR A 59 -1.62 13.55 3.18
CA THR A 59 -0.57 14.56 3.23
C THR A 59 0.77 13.95 3.63
N ILE A 60 0.79 13.07 4.64
CA ILE A 60 2.00 12.36 5.06
C ILE A 60 2.50 11.46 3.94
N HIS A 61 1.63 10.63 3.36
CA HIS A 61 1.97 9.77 2.23
C HIS A 61 2.56 10.58 1.07
N TYR A 62 1.92 11.71 0.71
CA TYR A 62 2.43 12.58 -0.33
C TYR A 62 3.83 13.13 -0.01
N ALA A 63 4.07 13.53 1.24
CA ALA A 63 5.37 14.05 1.67
C ALA A 63 6.48 12.99 1.69
N ILE A 64 6.19 11.75 2.11
CA ILE A 64 7.20 10.68 2.19
C ILE A 64 7.44 10.01 0.84
N HIS A 65 6.42 9.91 -0.02
CA HIS A 65 6.50 9.06 -1.21
C HIS A 65 5.72 9.63 -2.43
N GLY A 66 4.60 10.33 -2.25
CA GLY A 66 3.84 10.82 -3.41
C GLY A 66 4.54 11.90 -4.25
N TYR A 67 5.38 12.74 -3.63
CA TYR A 67 6.05 13.84 -4.34
C TYR A 67 7.01 13.34 -5.44
N HIS A 68 7.84 12.33 -5.13
CA HIS A 68 8.81 11.82 -6.12
C HIS A 68 8.11 11.09 -7.28
N HIS A 69 7.01 10.38 -7.04
CA HIS A 69 6.20 9.80 -8.13
C HIS A 69 5.60 10.86 -9.05
N LYS A 70 5.24 12.03 -8.50
CA LYS A 70 4.70 13.14 -9.30
C LYS A 70 5.78 13.90 -10.06
N TYR A 71 6.96 14.06 -9.47
CA TYR A 71 8.10 14.81 -10.03
C TYR A 71 9.39 13.97 -9.98
N PRO A 72 9.51 12.92 -10.80
CA PRO A 72 10.61 11.95 -10.72
C PRO A 72 11.99 12.53 -11.07
N MET A 73 12.03 13.73 -11.66
CA MET A 73 13.27 14.41 -12.08
C MET A 73 13.71 15.54 -11.13
N ASP A 74 13.02 15.75 -10.00
CA ASP A 74 13.45 16.69 -8.95
C ASP A 74 14.50 16.03 -8.05
N ALA A 75 15.78 16.20 -8.39
CA ALA A 75 16.90 15.56 -7.70
C ALA A 75 16.98 15.88 -6.19
N MET A 76 16.45 17.04 -5.75
CA MET A 76 16.50 17.45 -4.34
C MET A 76 15.47 16.73 -3.47
N ARG A 77 14.46 16.10 -4.09
CA ARG A 77 13.35 15.43 -3.41
C ARG A 77 13.15 13.99 -3.90
N LEU A 78 14.18 13.45 -4.56
CA LEU A 78 14.16 12.12 -5.14
C LEU A 78 14.24 11.02 -4.07
N VAL A 79 15.06 11.23 -3.05
CA VAL A 79 15.30 10.26 -1.99
C VAL A 79 14.52 10.60 -0.73
N MET A 80 14.21 9.57 0.06
CA MET A 80 13.56 9.76 1.35
C MET A 80 14.45 10.61 2.27
N PRO A 81 13.91 11.62 2.98
CA PRO A 81 14.68 12.40 3.95
C PRO A 81 15.35 11.50 5.01
N PRO A 82 16.62 11.75 5.39
CA PRO A 82 17.36 10.88 6.30
C PRO A 82 16.64 10.55 7.63
N PRO A 83 15.94 11.49 8.30
CA PRO A 83 15.19 11.16 9.51
C PRO A 83 14.04 10.16 9.28
N ALA A 84 13.34 10.25 8.14
CA ALA A 84 12.28 9.32 7.78
C ALA A 84 12.85 7.94 7.44
N ALA A 85 13.98 7.90 6.72
CA ALA A 85 14.68 6.65 6.41
C ALA A 85 15.17 5.94 7.70
N ALA A 86 15.71 6.70 8.65
CA ALA A 86 16.19 6.16 9.93
C ALA A 86 15.06 5.60 10.81
N ALA A 87 13.87 6.22 10.78
CA ALA A 87 12.70 5.71 11.49
C ALA A 87 12.21 4.36 10.91
N LEU A 88 12.33 4.17 9.59
CA LEU A 88 11.89 2.96 8.89
C LEU A 88 12.92 1.83 8.93
N SER A 89 14.21 2.13 9.03
CA SER A 89 15.28 1.11 8.95
C SER A 89 15.33 0.17 10.15
N GLY A 90 14.62 0.49 11.24
CA GLY A 90 14.81 -0.17 12.53
C GLY A 90 16.23 0.06 13.08
N TYR A 91 16.43 -0.23 14.36
CA TYR A 91 17.78 -0.29 14.93
C TYR A 91 18.51 -1.50 14.33
N VAL A 92 19.46 -1.25 13.43
CA VAL A 92 20.41 -2.27 12.96
C VAL A 92 21.65 -2.14 13.83
N PRO A 93 21.85 -3.01 14.84
CA PRO A 93 23.12 -3.02 15.57
C PRO A 93 24.25 -3.28 14.57
N SER A 94 25.26 -2.40 14.58
CA SER A 94 26.47 -2.63 13.79
C SER A 94 27.06 -3.99 14.16
N PRO A 95 27.44 -4.84 13.19
CA PRO A 95 28.10 -6.09 13.52
C PRO A 95 29.39 -5.76 14.28
N THR A 96 29.48 -6.24 15.53
CA THR A 96 30.71 -6.15 16.32
C THR A 96 31.80 -6.89 15.55
N PRO A 97 32.93 -6.25 15.20
CA PRO A 97 34.03 -6.98 14.59
C PRO A 97 34.59 -7.97 15.61
N LEU A 98 34.76 -9.23 15.18
CA LEU A 98 35.50 -10.26 15.93
C LEU A 98 37.00 -9.94 15.92
#